data_AF-A0A255R462-F1
#
_entry.id   AF-A0A255R462-F1
#
_cell.length_a   1.000
_cell.length_b   1.000
_cell.length_c   1.000
_cell.angle_alpha   90.00
_cell.angle_beta   90.00
_cell.angle_gamma   90.00
#
_symmetry.space_group_name_H-M   'P 1'
#
loop_
_entity.id
_entity.type
_entity.pdbx_description
1 polymer ?
#
loop_
_entity_poly.entity_id
_entity_poly.type
_entity_poly.pdbx_seq_one_letter_code
_entity_poly.pdbx_strand_id
1 'polypeptide(L)'
;MSAFAYISIVEAVLKLLIVYILTLFDFDRLITYGALMLTVQLTIRFLYTLYCNHYLSEVKFTWRIQKKTVKKISSFAGSSVLGNISYISYTQGLNIMLGMFYLPVVNAARGIAMQVQGAVLSFVSSFQTAINPQITKTYAVGDLKVMHDLIFRSSRFSFYLLMCVTLPLILETSTVLKLWLGIVPDYTVIFVRLILLTTWINSIANPLIVSVKASGKVWQYESVVAIILLLVLPISYVFLYIGFDAWIVFVVHLIMEVVAQTARITISSRLVGFLLHDYIKLVLMKILYTCFVGSLIPLILYWCLPEGMATFFIISVVSVLSSIISVYFVGLTKEEFYYFNNKILSLLRKAAQINR
;
A
#
# COMPACT_ATOMS: atom_id res chain seq x y z
N MET A 1 -12.04 2.55 21.29
CA MET A 1 -11.39 1.36 20.70
C MET A 1 -12.22 0.09 20.95
N SER A 2 -12.64 -0.22 22.19
CA SER A 2 -13.43 -1.43 22.51
C SER A 2 -14.78 -1.52 21.79
N ALA A 3 -15.59 -0.46 21.79
CA ALA A 3 -16.91 -0.47 21.12
C ALA A 3 -16.82 -0.70 19.60
N PHE A 4 -15.80 -0.11 18.96
CA PHE A 4 -15.53 -0.34 17.53
C PHE A 4 -15.26 -1.83 17.27
N ALA A 5 -14.43 -2.48 18.09
CA ALA A 5 -14.13 -3.90 17.93
C ALA A 5 -15.39 -4.78 18.07
N TYR A 6 -16.24 -4.55 19.09
CA TYR A 6 -17.47 -5.31 19.25
C TYR A 6 -18.44 -5.12 18.07
N ILE A 7 -18.61 -3.88 17.59
CA ILE A 7 -19.47 -3.61 16.43
C ILE A 7 -18.91 -4.27 15.17
N SER A 8 -17.60 -4.28 14.96
CA SER A 8 -16.96 -5.00 13.85
C SER A 8 -17.14 -6.52 13.93
N ILE A 9 -17.10 -7.11 15.13
CA ILE A 9 -17.40 -8.54 15.32
C ILE A 9 -18.85 -8.83 14.95
N VAL A 10 -19.80 -8.00 15.41
CA VAL A 10 -21.22 -8.13 15.04
C VAL A 10 -21.40 -8.03 13.53
N GLU A 11 -20.74 -7.08 12.87
CA GLU A 11 -20.78 -6.94 11.41
C GLU A 11 -20.26 -8.20 10.70
N ALA A 12 -19.15 -8.77 11.16
CA ALA A 12 -18.58 -9.99 10.59
C ALA A 12 -19.52 -11.20 10.77
N VAL A 13 -20.09 -11.38 11.97
CA VAL A 13 -21.03 -12.47 12.26
C VAL A 13 -22.30 -12.34 11.41
N LEU A 14 -22.86 -11.13 11.29
CA LEU A 14 -24.02 -10.88 10.44
C LEU A 14 -23.72 -11.19 8.96
N LYS A 15 -22.56 -10.79 8.43
CA LYS A 15 -22.15 -11.14 7.06
C LYS A 15 -22.01 -12.65 6.85
N LEU A 16 -21.49 -13.37 7.83
CA LEU A 16 -21.41 -14.84 7.78
C LEU A 16 -22.80 -15.48 7.78
N LEU A 17 -23.72 -14.92 8.56
CA LEU A 17 -25.12 -15.34 8.59
C LEU A 17 -25.83 -15.10 7.24
N ILE A 18 -25.49 -14.02 6.53
CA ILE A 18 -25.99 -13.80 5.15
C ILE A 18 -25.58 -14.96 4.24
N VAL A 19 -24.30 -15.36 4.27
CA VAL A 19 -23.80 -16.46 3.44
C VAL A 19 -24.52 -17.76 3.76
N TYR A 20 -24.76 -18.04 5.05
CA TYR A 20 -25.55 -19.19 5.46
C TYR A 20 -27.00 -19.12 4.96
N ILE A 21 -27.69 -17.99 5.12
CA ILE A 21 -29.06 -17.80 4.62
C ILE A 21 -29.14 -18.01 3.10
N LEU A 22 -28.14 -17.54 2.34
CA LEU A 22 -28.09 -17.74 0.88
C LEU A 22 -28.02 -19.21 0.46
N THR A 23 -27.60 -20.11 1.35
CA THR A 23 -27.61 -21.56 1.08
C THR A 23 -28.97 -22.22 1.36
N LEU A 24 -29.84 -21.57 2.14
CA LEU A 24 -31.13 -22.12 2.54
C LEU A 24 -32.27 -21.78 1.57
N PHE A 25 -32.11 -20.73 0.76
CA PHE A 25 -33.16 -20.24 -0.14
C PHE A 25 -32.67 -20.21 -1.60
N ASP A 26 -33.51 -20.69 -2.52
CA ASP A 26 -33.26 -20.71 -3.97
C ASP A 26 -33.71 -19.42 -4.70
N PHE A 27 -33.94 -18.33 -3.96
CA PHE A 27 -34.19 -17.03 -4.58
C PHE A 27 -32.97 -16.53 -5.37
N ASP A 28 -33.17 -15.47 -6.16
CA ASP A 28 -32.06 -14.76 -6.79
C ASP A 28 -31.05 -14.34 -5.72
N ARG A 29 -29.89 -15.01 -5.75
CA ARG A 29 -28.85 -14.87 -4.74
C ARG A 29 -28.30 -13.45 -4.71
N LEU A 30 -28.28 -12.76 -5.85
CA LEU A 30 -27.76 -11.40 -5.97
C LEU A 30 -28.69 -10.39 -5.30
N ILE A 31 -29.99 -10.47 -5.59
CA ILE A 31 -31.01 -9.58 -5.01
C ILE A 31 -31.11 -9.82 -3.49
N THR A 32 -31.18 -11.10 -3.09
CA THR A 32 -31.28 -11.50 -1.67
C THR A 32 -30.05 -11.04 -0.88
N TYR A 33 -28.85 -11.25 -1.43
CA TYR A 33 -27.61 -10.76 -0.83
C TYR A 33 -27.62 -9.24 -0.66
N GLY A 34 -28.05 -8.49 -1.70
CA GLY A 34 -28.14 -7.04 -1.64
C GLY A 34 -29.08 -6.53 -0.55
N ALA A 35 -30.28 -7.11 -0.43
CA ALA A 35 -31.25 -6.75 0.59
C ALA A 35 -30.78 -7.07 2.02
N LEU A 36 -30.17 -8.25 2.20
CA LEU A 36 -29.61 -8.65 3.49
C LEU A 36 -28.42 -7.75 3.89
N MET A 37 -27.53 -7.43 2.94
CA MET A 37 -26.43 -6.50 3.18
C MET A 37 -26.92 -5.11 3.57
N LEU A 38 -27.98 -4.58 2.93
CA LEU A 38 -28.60 -3.32 3.33
C LEU A 38 -29.07 -3.37 4.80
N THR A 39 -29.71 -4.46 5.20
CA THR A 39 -30.21 -4.68 6.56
C THR A 39 -29.05 -4.69 7.57
N VAL A 40 -27.95 -5.36 7.26
CA VAL A 40 -26.73 -5.34 8.08
C VAL A 40 -26.18 -3.92 8.20
N GLN A 41 -26.06 -3.18 7.10
CA GLN A 41 -25.51 -1.81 7.13
C GLN A 41 -26.40 -0.83 7.92
N LEU A 42 -27.73 -0.96 7.83
CA LEU A 42 -28.66 -0.18 8.67
C LEU A 42 -28.50 -0.52 10.15
N THR A 43 -28.37 -1.81 10.48
CA THR A 43 -28.16 -2.28 11.85
C THR A 43 -26.87 -1.70 12.44
N ILE A 44 -25.75 -1.77 11.70
CA ILE A 44 -24.47 -1.20 12.13
C ILE A 44 -24.55 0.32 12.31
N ARG A 45 -25.20 1.03 11.38
CA ARG A 45 -25.41 2.49 11.50
C ARG A 45 -26.23 2.85 12.75
N PHE A 46 -27.26 2.07 13.05
CA PHE A 46 -28.09 2.28 14.24
C PHE A 46 -27.29 2.02 15.53
N LEU A 47 -26.51 0.94 15.59
CA LEU A 47 -25.64 0.62 16.74
C LEU A 47 -24.63 1.74 17.01
N TYR A 48 -23.95 2.27 15.98
CA TYR A 48 -23.05 3.42 16.14
C TYR A 48 -23.78 4.67 16.63
N THR A 49 -24.98 4.94 16.10
CA THR A 49 -25.77 6.13 16.50
C THR A 49 -26.20 6.04 17.96
N LEU A 50 -26.72 4.89 18.40
CA LEU A 50 -27.07 4.65 19.79
C LEU A 50 -25.87 4.76 20.72
N TYR A 51 -24.75 4.13 20.35
CA TYR A 51 -23.53 4.18 21.15
C TYR A 51 -23.02 5.62 21.31
N CYS A 52 -22.91 6.37 20.21
CA CYS A 52 -22.46 7.76 20.24
C CYS A 52 -23.40 8.64 21.08
N ASN A 53 -24.71 8.51 20.92
CA ASN A 53 -25.67 9.33 21.68
C ASN A 53 -25.67 9.01 23.18
N HIS A 54 -25.44 7.74 23.56
CA HIS A 54 -25.48 7.32 24.96
C HIS A 54 -24.16 7.59 25.71
N TYR A 55 -23.01 7.33 25.07
CA TYR A 55 -21.71 7.40 25.75
C TYR A 55 -20.93 8.70 25.49
N LEU A 56 -21.15 9.39 24.37
CA LEU A 56 -20.43 10.62 24.02
C LEU A 56 -21.34 11.83 24.23
N SER A 57 -21.41 12.31 25.47
CA SER A 57 -22.19 13.50 25.85
C SER A 57 -21.78 14.78 25.11
N GLU A 58 -20.56 14.82 24.57
CA GLU A 58 -19.99 15.93 23.80
C GLU A 58 -20.49 15.95 22.34
N VAL A 59 -20.98 14.82 21.82
CA VAL A 59 -21.44 14.67 20.42
C VAL A 59 -22.96 14.80 20.39
N LYS A 60 -23.46 16.01 20.63
CA LYS A 60 -24.89 16.32 20.49
C LYS A 60 -25.16 16.92 19.12
N PHE A 61 -26.10 16.35 18.40
CA PHE A 61 -26.56 16.91 17.14
C PHE A 61 -27.20 18.28 17.40
N THR A 62 -26.69 19.31 16.73
CA THR A 62 -27.25 20.66 16.76
C THR A 62 -27.40 21.15 15.33
N TRP A 63 -28.48 21.86 15.03
CA TRP A 63 -28.75 22.44 13.71
C TRP A 63 -27.85 23.65 13.37
N ARG A 64 -26.71 23.81 14.04
CA ARG A 64 -25.81 24.96 13.88
C ARG A 64 -24.78 24.71 12.79
N ILE A 65 -25.05 25.22 11.58
CA ILE A 65 -24.13 25.10 10.45
C ILE A 65 -23.06 26.20 10.51
N GLN A 66 -21.83 25.84 10.89
CA GLN A 66 -20.68 26.72 10.73
C GLN A 66 -20.13 26.63 9.30
N LYS A 67 -20.52 27.57 8.43
CA LYS A 67 -20.12 27.58 7.00
C LYS A 67 -18.61 27.39 6.79
N LYS A 68 -17.76 28.02 7.63
CA LYS A 68 -16.29 27.90 7.55
C LYS A 68 -15.80 26.48 7.82
N THR A 69 -16.35 25.82 8.85
CA THR A 69 -16.00 24.44 9.23
C THR A 69 -16.52 23.45 8.19
N VAL A 70 -17.77 23.61 7.75
CA VAL A 70 -18.36 22.77 6.70
C VAL A 70 -17.58 22.90 5.40
N LYS A 71 -17.20 24.11 4.98
CA LYS A 71 -16.37 24.31 3.77
C LYS A 71 -15.02 23.60 3.87
N LYS A 72 -14.35 23.69 5.02
CA LYS A 72 -13.06 23.00 5.25
C LYS A 72 -13.21 21.48 5.19
N ILE A 73 -14.18 20.92 5.91
CA ILE A 73 -14.42 19.47 5.95
C ILE A 73 -14.88 18.98 4.57
N SER A 74 -15.77 19.71 3.90
CA SER A 74 -16.27 19.32 2.56
C SER A 74 -15.18 19.36 1.51
N SER A 75 -14.26 20.33 1.56
CA SER A 75 -13.11 20.38 0.65
C SER A 75 -12.16 19.19 0.91
N PHE A 76 -11.87 18.87 2.17
CA PHE A 76 -11.06 17.70 2.53
C PHE A 76 -11.74 16.38 2.09
N ALA A 77 -13.03 16.22 2.40
CA ALA A 77 -13.82 15.06 2.03
C ALA A 77 -13.92 14.93 0.51
N GLY A 78 -14.22 16.02 -0.21
CA GLY A 78 -14.27 16.03 -1.67
C GLY A 78 -12.95 15.63 -2.31
N SER A 79 -11.82 16.13 -1.81
CA SER A 79 -10.50 15.70 -2.30
C SER A 79 -10.22 14.22 -2.05
N SER A 80 -10.60 13.72 -0.87
CA SER A 80 -10.43 12.30 -0.53
C SER A 80 -11.34 11.40 -1.39
N VAL A 81 -12.58 11.84 -1.63
CA VAL A 81 -13.54 11.14 -2.50
C VAL A 81 -13.00 11.08 -3.93
N LEU A 82 -12.46 12.18 -4.47
CA LEU A 82 -11.86 12.21 -5.79
C LEU A 82 -10.68 11.23 -5.92
N GLY A 83 -9.78 11.20 -4.94
CA GLY A 83 -8.67 10.24 -4.89
C GLY A 83 -9.16 8.79 -4.87
N ASN A 84 -10.15 8.48 -4.03
CA ASN A 84 -10.72 7.12 -3.94
C ASN A 84 -11.48 6.72 -5.22
N ILE A 85 -12.24 7.64 -5.83
CA ILE A 85 -12.93 7.39 -7.10
C ILE A 85 -11.92 7.11 -8.20
N SER A 86 -10.81 7.85 -8.28
CA SER A 86 -9.73 7.56 -9.23
C SER A 86 -9.17 6.16 -8.99
N TYR A 87 -8.85 5.83 -7.74
CA TYR A 87 -8.34 4.51 -7.36
C TYR A 87 -9.29 3.37 -7.75
N ILE A 88 -10.56 3.47 -7.39
CA ILE A 88 -11.58 2.46 -7.74
C ILE A 88 -11.77 2.41 -9.25
N SER A 89 -11.80 3.56 -9.92
CA SER A 89 -12.00 3.64 -11.37
C SER A 89 -10.89 2.92 -12.13
N TYR A 90 -9.62 3.21 -11.85
CA TYR A 90 -8.54 2.53 -12.58
C TYR A 90 -8.45 1.05 -12.17
N THR A 91 -8.60 0.72 -10.89
CA THR A 91 -8.51 -0.70 -10.48
C THR A 91 -9.67 -1.54 -11.02
N GLN A 92 -10.92 -1.08 -10.94
CA GLN A 92 -12.05 -1.84 -11.48
C GLN A 92 -12.14 -1.71 -13.00
N GLY A 93 -11.81 -0.54 -13.56
CA GLY A 93 -11.75 -0.34 -15.01
C GLY A 93 -10.74 -1.26 -15.68
N LEU A 94 -9.54 -1.43 -15.11
CA LEU A 94 -8.58 -2.42 -15.63
C LEU A 94 -9.11 -3.86 -15.56
N ASN A 95 -9.91 -4.21 -14.55
CA ASN A 95 -10.57 -5.52 -14.49
C ASN A 95 -11.54 -5.73 -15.66
N ILE A 96 -12.36 -4.72 -15.89
CA ILE A 96 -13.39 -4.73 -16.93
C ILE A 96 -12.72 -4.78 -18.31
N MET A 97 -11.67 -3.98 -18.52
CA MET A 97 -10.92 -3.97 -19.78
C MET A 97 -10.29 -5.33 -20.08
N LEU A 98 -9.63 -5.96 -19.10
CA LEU A 98 -9.09 -7.30 -19.32
C LEU A 98 -10.18 -8.30 -19.68
N GLY A 99 -11.37 -8.22 -19.05
CA GLY A 99 -12.49 -9.10 -19.37
C GLY A 99 -13.17 -8.82 -20.72
N MET A 100 -13.00 -7.61 -21.26
CA MET A 100 -13.49 -7.25 -22.60
C MET A 100 -12.55 -7.74 -23.72
N PHE A 101 -11.24 -7.67 -23.50
CA PHE A 101 -10.23 -8.00 -24.51
C PHE A 101 -9.72 -9.44 -24.44
N TYR A 102 -9.78 -10.08 -23.27
CA TYR A 102 -9.22 -11.41 -23.03
C TYR A 102 -10.22 -12.35 -22.36
N LEU A 103 -9.87 -13.64 -22.39
CA LEU A 103 -10.63 -14.69 -21.72
C LEU A 103 -10.65 -14.48 -20.19
N PRO A 104 -11.68 -14.97 -19.48
CA PRO A 104 -11.81 -14.82 -18.02
C PRO A 104 -10.61 -15.34 -17.21
N VAL A 105 -9.78 -16.23 -17.77
CA VAL A 105 -8.54 -16.72 -17.17
C VAL A 105 -7.55 -15.59 -16.87
N VAL A 106 -7.52 -14.53 -17.68
CA VAL A 106 -6.66 -13.35 -17.47
C VAL A 106 -7.15 -12.53 -16.28
N ASN A 107 -8.47 -12.43 -16.08
CA ASN A 107 -9.06 -11.81 -14.90
C ASN A 107 -8.77 -12.62 -13.63
N ALA A 108 -8.76 -13.96 -13.74
CA ALA A 108 -8.37 -14.84 -12.63
C ALA A 108 -6.88 -14.63 -12.26
N ALA A 109 -5.99 -14.59 -13.25
CA ALA A 109 -4.57 -14.27 -13.07
C ALA A 109 -4.37 -12.91 -12.35
N ARG A 110 -5.14 -11.90 -12.76
CA ARG A 110 -5.16 -10.60 -12.08
C ARG A 110 -5.66 -10.70 -10.64
N GLY A 111 -6.71 -11.47 -10.39
CA GLY A 111 -7.22 -11.72 -9.04
C GLY A 111 -6.14 -12.28 -8.11
N ILE A 112 -5.37 -13.25 -8.58
CA ILE A 112 -4.22 -13.82 -7.85
C ILE A 112 -3.15 -12.75 -7.60
N ALA A 113 -2.80 -11.97 -8.62
CA ALA A 113 -1.81 -10.89 -8.48
C ALA A 113 -2.23 -9.85 -7.42
N MET A 114 -3.51 -9.48 -7.38
CA MET A 114 -4.06 -8.57 -6.37
C MET A 114 -4.06 -9.18 -4.96
N GLN A 115 -4.28 -10.50 -4.81
CA GLN A 115 -4.17 -11.18 -3.52
C GLN A 115 -2.74 -11.14 -2.97
N VAL A 116 -1.76 -11.43 -3.83
CA VAL A 116 -0.33 -11.34 -3.49
C VAL A 116 0.02 -9.90 -3.07
N GLN A 117 -0.42 -8.90 -3.84
CA GLN A 117 -0.22 -7.49 -3.49
C GLN A 117 -0.85 -7.14 -2.13
N GLY A 118 -2.08 -7.60 -1.85
CA GLY A 118 -2.77 -7.32 -0.59
C GLY A 118 -2.05 -7.86 0.64
N ALA A 119 -1.52 -9.09 0.55
CA ALA A 119 -0.72 -9.69 1.62
C ALA A 119 0.55 -8.88 1.89
N VAL A 120 1.23 -8.46 0.83
CA VAL A 120 2.45 -7.65 0.89
C VAL A 120 2.19 -6.25 1.47
N LEU A 121 1.10 -5.59 1.05
CA LEU A 121 0.71 -4.28 1.57
C LEU A 121 0.37 -4.31 3.07
N SER A 122 -0.22 -5.40 3.54
CA SER A 122 -0.56 -5.58 4.96
C SER A 122 0.68 -5.56 5.86
N PHE A 123 1.80 -6.10 5.38
CA PHE A 123 3.08 -6.05 6.09
C PHE A 123 3.61 -4.62 6.25
N VAL A 124 3.66 -3.84 5.17
CA VAL A 124 4.14 -2.45 5.21
C VAL A 124 3.20 -1.54 5.98
N SER A 125 1.89 -1.74 5.85
CA SER A 125 0.87 -0.96 6.56
C SER A 125 1.05 -1.03 8.08
N SER A 126 1.47 -2.19 8.61
CA SER A 126 1.74 -2.37 10.04
C SER A 126 2.87 -1.45 10.53
N PHE A 127 3.95 -1.32 9.76
CA PHE A 127 5.04 -0.38 10.05
C PHE A 127 4.58 1.08 9.96
N GLN A 128 3.88 1.42 8.87
CA GLN A 128 3.44 2.79 8.62
C GLN A 128 2.43 3.29 9.65
N THR A 129 1.55 2.41 10.15
CA THR A 129 0.55 2.74 11.18
C THR A 129 1.20 3.26 12.47
N ALA A 130 2.40 2.79 12.82
CA ALA A 130 3.13 3.25 14.00
C ALA A 130 3.77 4.65 13.82
N ILE A 131 4.14 5.00 12.58
CA ILE A 131 4.87 6.24 12.27
C ILE A 131 3.92 7.38 11.88
N ASN A 132 2.83 7.08 11.16
CA ASN A 132 1.89 8.07 10.64
C ASN A 132 1.39 9.06 11.73
N PRO A 133 1.02 8.62 12.97
CA PRO A 133 0.61 9.56 14.02
C PRO A 133 1.71 10.53 14.46
N GLN A 134 2.98 10.11 14.38
CA GLN A 134 4.11 10.96 14.76
C GLN A 134 4.28 12.10 13.76
N ILE A 135 4.16 11.82 12.45
CA ILE A 135 4.21 12.83 11.38
C ILE A 135 3.11 13.88 11.60
N THR A 136 1.89 13.45 11.90
CA THR A 136 0.77 14.37 12.16
C THR A 136 1.01 15.19 13.44
N LYS A 137 1.50 14.57 14.51
CA LYS A 137 1.79 15.24 15.78
C LYS A 137 2.88 16.30 15.65
N THR A 138 4.00 15.98 15.00
CA THR A 138 5.12 16.93 14.82
C THR A 138 4.70 18.12 13.97
N TYR A 139 3.84 17.90 12.96
CA TYR A 139 3.24 19.01 12.21
C TYR A 139 2.36 19.90 13.08
N ALA A 140 1.48 19.30 13.91
CA ALA A 140 0.56 20.03 14.76
C ALA A 140 1.26 20.91 15.81
N VAL A 141 2.43 20.49 16.30
CA VAL A 141 3.26 21.25 17.26
C VAL A 141 4.18 22.27 16.54
N GLY A 142 4.27 22.23 15.21
CA GLY A 142 5.08 23.14 14.41
C GLY A 142 6.56 22.74 14.26
N ASP A 143 6.94 21.52 14.69
CA ASP A 143 8.30 21.00 14.54
C ASP A 143 8.51 20.39 13.14
N LEU A 144 8.67 21.27 12.15
CA LEU A 144 8.78 20.87 10.74
C LEU A 144 10.09 20.12 10.46
N LYS A 145 11.17 20.39 11.18
CA LYS A 145 12.46 19.72 10.97
C LYS A 145 12.34 18.24 11.34
N VAL A 146 11.82 17.94 12.53
CA VAL A 146 11.58 16.55 12.95
C VAL A 146 10.56 15.86 12.04
N MET A 147 9.54 16.59 11.61
CA MET A 147 8.57 16.07 10.64
C MET A 147 9.24 15.64 9.31
N HIS A 148 10.11 16.48 8.75
CA HIS A 148 10.82 16.17 7.50
C HIS A 148 11.71 14.93 7.65
N ASP A 149 12.45 14.84 8.76
CA ASP A 149 13.27 13.67 9.08
C ASP A 149 12.42 12.38 9.19
N LEU A 150 11.25 12.48 9.84
CA LEU A 150 10.30 11.36 9.94
C LEU A 150 9.78 10.94 8.56
N ILE A 151 9.43 11.88 7.69
CA ILE A 151 8.99 11.57 6.31
C ILE A 151 10.11 10.84 5.57
N PHE A 152 11.34 11.35 5.61
CA PHE A 152 12.46 10.80 4.84
C PHE A 152 12.86 9.41 5.33
N ARG A 153 12.88 9.22 6.65
CA ARG A 153 13.11 7.91 7.29
C ARG A 153 11.99 6.93 6.97
N SER A 154 10.74 7.34 7.16
CA SER A 154 9.58 6.48 6.93
C SER A 154 9.49 6.00 5.49
N SER A 155 9.79 6.87 4.51
CA SER A 155 9.78 6.49 3.09
C SER A 155 10.86 5.45 2.78
N ARG A 156 12.08 5.64 3.28
CA ARG A 156 13.18 4.67 3.09
C ARG A 156 12.90 3.34 3.77
N PHE A 157 12.56 3.36 5.05
CA PHE A 157 12.34 2.11 5.80
C PHE A 157 11.10 1.35 5.31
N SER A 158 10.04 2.04 4.87
CA SER A 158 8.89 1.36 4.22
C SER A 158 9.34 0.60 2.97
N PHE A 159 10.15 1.23 2.13
CA PHE A 159 10.71 0.58 0.94
C PHE A 159 11.65 -0.57 1.31
N TYR A 160 12.57 -0.39 2.26
CA TYR A 160 13.53 -1.42 2.65
C TYR A 160 12.87 -2.67 3.21
N LEU A 161 11.86 -2.49 4.07
CA LEU A 161 11.06 -3.60 4.60
C LEU A 161 10.36 -4.35 3.47
N LEU A 162 9.75 -3.60 2.55
CA LEU A 162 9.04 -4.17 1.41
C LEU A 162 9.99 -4.93 0.49
N MET A 163 11.14 -4.34 0.14
CA MET A 163 12.18 -4.95 -0.69
C MET A 163 12.66 -6.28 -0.09
N CYS A 164 12.92 -6.34 1.22
CA CYS A 164 13.37 -7.58 1.87
C CYS A 164 12.36 -8.72 1.68
N VAL A 165 11.06 -8.44 1.75
CA VAL A 165 9.99 -9.45 1.62
C VAL A 165 9.71 -9.80 0.16
N THR A 166 9.76 -8.80 -0.74
CA THR A 166 9.25 -8.95 -2.10
C THR A 166 10.32 -9.24 -3.14
N LEU A 167 11.59 -8.92 -2.90
CA LEU A 167 12.68 -9.31 -3.79
C LEU A 167 12.74 -10.83 -4.03
N PRO A 168 12.76 -11.70 -3.00
CA PRO A 168 12.71 -13.15 -3.22
C PRO A 168 11.44 -13.58 -3.96
N LEU A 169 10.30 -12.96 -3.62
CA LEU A 169 9.01 -13.25 -4.25
C LEU A 169 8.97 -12.86 -5.74
N ILE A 170 9.63 -11.77 -6.15
CA ILE A 170 9.73 -11.32 -7.55
C ILE A 170 10.60 -12.27 -8.37
N LEU A 171 11.73 -12.71 -7.82
CA LEU A 171 12.63 -13.65 -8.52
C LEU A 171 11.94 -15.00 -8.68
N GLU A 172 11.46 -15.56 -7.57
CA GLU A 172 10.87 -16.91 -7.50
C GLU A 172 9.35 -16.95 -7.68
N THR A 173 8.77 -15.95 -8.34
CA THR A 173 7.31 -15.84 -8.51
C THR A 173 6.72 -17.12 -9.14
N SER A 174 7.38 -17.67 -10.16
CA SER A 174 6.94 -18.91 -10.83
C SER A 174 6.89 -20.09 -9.86
N THR A 175 7.95 -20.31 -9.09
CA THR A 175 8.05 -21.40 -8.12
C THR A 175 7.01 -21.26 -7.00
N VAL A 176 6.85 -20.06 -6.45
CA VAL A 176 5.87 -19.77 -5.39
C VAL A 176 4.44 -20.03 -5.90
N LEU A 177 4.10 -19.57 -7.10
CA LEU A 177 2.77 -19.78 -7.67
C LEU A 177 2.51 -21.24 -8.01
N LYS A 178 3.50 -21.98 -8.53
CA LYS A 178 3.39 -23.43 -8.78
C LYS A 178 3.17 -24.20 -7.47
N LEU A 179 3.88 -23.85 -6.40
CA LEU A 179 3.69 -24.47 -5.08
C LEU A 179 2.29 -24.19 -4.53
N TRP A 180 1.79 -22.96 -4.70
CA TRP A 180 0.50 -22.54 -4.14
C TRP A 180 -0.70 -23.07 -4.92
N LEU A 181 -0.67 -22.97 -6.26
CA LEU A 181 -1.83 -23.22 -7.11
C LEU A 181 -1.77 -24.56 -7.85
N GLY A 182 -0.58 -25.18 -7.95
CA GLY A 182 -0.31 -26.31 -8.84
C GLY A 182 -0.30 -25.87 -10.30
N ILE A 183 -1.46 -25.57 -10.86
CA ILE A 183 -1.63 -25.05 -12.22
C ILE A 183 -1.70 -23.52 -12.15
N VAL A 184 -0.70 -22.86 -12.71
CA VAL A 184 -0.61 -21.39 -12.72
C VAL A 184 -1.29 -20.87 -14.00
N PRO A 185 -2.32 -20.02 -13.90
CA PRO A 185 -2.93 -19.40 -15.08
C PRO A 185 -1.92 -18.54 -15.84
N ASP A 186 -2.10 -18.46 -17.16
CA ASP A 186 -1.30 -17.58 -18.01
C ASP A 186 -1.30 -16.13 -17.49
N TYR A 187 -0.21 -15.41 -17.73
CA TYR A 187 0.05 -14.05 -17.25
C TYR A 187 0.23 -13.85 -15.74
N THR A 188 -0.14 -14.81 -14.89
CA THR A 188 -0.10 -14.62 -13.42
C THR A 188 1.29 -14.22 -12.93
N VAL A 189 2.36 -14.85 -13.45
CA VAL A 189 3.75 -14.55 -13.06
C VAL A 189 4.12 -13.09 -13.40
N ILE A 190 3.86 -12.64 -14.62
CA ILE A 190 4.21 -11.28 -15.05
C ILE A 190 3.35 -10.23 -14.34
N PHE A 191 2.07 -10.51 -14.08
CA PHE A 191 1.18 -9.63 -13.32
C PHE A 191 1.67 -9.46 -11.89
N VAL A 192 2.02 -10.55 -11.20
CA VAL A 192 2.59 -10.50 -9.84
C VAL A 192 3.87 -9.68 -9.81
N ARG A 193 4.82 -9.94 -10.72
CA ARG A 193 6.08 -9.18 -10.78
C ARG A 193 5.83 -7.69 -10.97
N LEU A 194 5.00 -7.29 -11.93
CA LEU A 194 4.71 -5.89 -12.22
C LEU A 194 3.95 -5.21 -11.06
N ILE A 195 2.94 -5.88 -10.48
CA ILE A 195 2.17 -5.29 -9.38
C ILE A 195 3.04 -5.10 -8.12
N LEU A 196 4.01 -5.98 -7.86
CA LEU A 196 4.95 -5.82 -6.74
C LEU A 196 5.88 -4.61 -6.95
N LEU A 197 6.32 -4.36 -8.19
CA LEU A 197 7.06 -3.14 -8.52
C LEU A 197 6.23 -1.86 -8.32
N THR A 198 4.94 -1.87 -8.66
CA THR A 198 4.06 -0.73 -8.33
C THR A 198 3.92 -0.54 -6.82
N THR A 199 3.95 -1.63 -6.06
CA THR A 199 3.84 -1.61 -4.60
C THR A 199 5.08 -0.97 -3.96
N TRP A 200 6.25 -1.15 -4.56
CA TRP A 200 7.49 -0.47 -4.14
C TRP A 200 7.35 1.04 -4.20
N ILE A 201 6.81 1.58 -5.30
CA ILE A 201 6.59 3.01 -5.46
C ILE A 201 5.58 3.52 -4.43
N ASN A 202 4.47 2.80 -4.25
CA ASN A 202 3.43 3.16 -3.28
C ASN A 202 3.95 3.20 -1.84
N SER A 203 4.89 2.33 -1.46
CA SER A 203 5.47 2.34 -0.11
C SER A 203 6.21 3.65 0.22
N ILE A 204 6.78 4.31 -0.79
CA ILE A 204 7.47 5.61 -0.68
C ILE A 204 6.44 6.76 -0.61
N ALA A 205 5.26 6.57 -1.19
CA ALA A 205 4.22 7.59 -1.28
C ALA A 205 3.53 7.88 0.06
N ASN A 206 3.28 6.85 0.88
CA ASN A 206 2.42 6.99 2.07
C ASN A 206 2.86 8.09 3.06
N PRO A 207 4.14 8.22 3.45
CA PRO A 207 4.58 9.30 4.34
C PRO A 207 4.33 10.71 3.76
N LEU A 208 4.41 10.86 2.43
CA LEU A 208 4.06 12.10 1.74
C LEU A 208 2.55 12.37 1.81
N ILE A 209 1.72 11.35 1.60
CA ILE A 209 0.26 11.47 1.72
C ILE A 209 -0.12 11.93 3.14
N VAL A 210 0.46 11.30 4.16
CA VAL A 210 0.16 11.62 5.57
C VAL A 210 0.60 13.04 5.94
N SER A 211 1.77 13.48 5.47
CA SER A 211 2.25 14.84 5.70
C SER A 211 1.37 15.90 5.03
N VAL A 212 0.93 15.67 3.80
CA VAL A 212 0.00 16.57 3.12
C VAL A 212 -1.36 16.59 3.82
N LYS A 213 -1.87 15.45 4.27
CA LYS A 213 -3.10 15.38 5.09
C LYS A 213 -2.97 16.16 6.37
N ALA A 214 -1.83 16.07 7.08
CA ALA A 214 -1.57 16.87 8.27
C ALA A 214 -1.60 18.38 7.96
N SER A 215 -1.11 18.81 6.79
CA SER A 215 -1.16 20.21 6.35
C SER A 215 -2.56 20.77 6.06
N GLY A 216 -3.55 19.90 5.87
CA GLY A 216 -4.91 20.28 5.48
C GLY A 216 -5.06 20.77 4.02
N LYS A 217 -3.97 20.90 3.26
CA LYS A 217 -3.97 21.34 1.85
C LYS A 217 -4.07 20.16 0.87
N VAL A 218 -5.05 19.29 1.10
CA VAL A 218 -5.14 17.97 0.44
C VAL A 218 -5.64 18.05 -1.01
N TRP A 219 -6.45 19.07 -1.33
CA TRP A 219 -7.10 19.19 -2.63
C TRP A 219 -6.13 19.17 -3.82
N GLN A 220 -5.07 19.99 -3.77
CA GLN A 220 -4.09 20.09 -4.86
C GLN A 220 -3.38 18.76 -5.10
N TYR A 221 -3.04 18.06 -4.03
CA TYR A 221 -2.35 16.78 -4.09
C TYR A 221 -3.25 15.68 -4.67
N GLU A 222 -4.42 15.46 -4.06
CA GLU A 222 -5.32 14.37 -4.48
C GLU A 222 -5.85 14.60 -5.90
N SER A 223 -6.15 15.84 -6.30
CA SER A 223 -6.68 16.10 -7.64
C SER A 223 -5.66 15.81 -8.74
N VAL A 224 -4.40 16.22 -8.56
CA VAL A 224 -3.35 15.96 -9.55
C VAL A 224 -3.04 14.47 -9.65
N VAL A 225 -2.89 13.79 -8.51
CA VAL A 225 -2.65 12.34 -8.48
C VAL A 225 -3.83 11.58 -9.09
N ALA A 226 -5.07 11.97 -8.76
CA ALA A 226 -6.27 11.35 -9.31
C ALA A 226 -6.33 11.43 -10.83
N ILE A 227 -6.00 12.57 -11.42
CA ILE A 227 -5.98 12.76 -12.88
C ILE A 227 -4.90 11.88 -13.52
N ILE A 228 -3.68 11.86 -12.96
CA ILE A 228 -2.57 11.06 -13.48
C ILE A 228 -2.91 9.57 -13.46
N LEU A 229 -3.48 9.07 -12.35
CA LEU A 229 -3.84 7.66 -12.24
C LEU A 229 -5.07 7.29 -13.07
N LEU A 230 -6.00 8.21 -13.32
CA LEU A 230 -7.13 7.97 -14.23
C LEU A 230 -6.68 7.76 -15.67
N LEU A 231 -5.58 8.38 -16.10
CA LEU A 231 -5.00 8.19 -17.43
C LEU A 231 -4.49 6.75 -17.68
N VAL A 232 -4.33 5.93 -16.64
CA VAL A 232 -4.04 4.50 -16.78
C VAL A 232 -5.08 3.83 -17.67
N LEU A 233 -6.36 4.17 -17.54
CA LEU A 233 -7.45 3.58 -18.33
C LEU A 233 -7.36 3.89 -19.83
N PRO A 234 -7.41 5.17 -20.29
CA PRO A 234 -7.37 5.47 -21.72
C PRO A 234 -6.07 5.00 -22.37
N ILE A 235 -4.92 5.13 -21.68
CA ILE A 235 -3.64 4.68 -22.22
C ILE A 235 -3.64 3.15 -22.38
N SER A 236 -4.08 2.42 -21.35
CA SER A 236 -4.19 0.95 -21.44
C SER A 236 -5.15 0.52 -22.56
N TYR A 237 -6.25 1.26 -22.76
CA TYR A 237 -7.24 0.94 -23.79
C TYR A 237 -6.63 1.03 -25.19
N VAL A 238 -5.89 2.12 -25.45
CA VAL A 238 -5.21 2.32 -26.73
C VAL A 238 -4.21 1.20 -27.01
N PHE A 239 -3.38 0.82 -26.03
CA PHE A 239 -2.42 -0.27 -26.21
C PHE A 239 -3.11 -1.62 -26.48
N LEU A 240 -4.15 -1.96 -25.70
CA LEU A 240 -4.92 -3.18 -25.92
C LEU A 240 -5.61 -3.20 -27.28
N TYR A 241 -6.15 -2.07 -27.71
CA TYR A 241 -6.81 -1.93 -29.01
C TYR A 241 -5.84 -2.11 -30.20
N ILE A 242 -4.58 -1.70 -30.07
CA ILE A 242 -3.54 -1.89 -31.09
C ILE A 242 -3.02 -3.34 -31.12
N GLY A 243 -3.47 -4.20 -30.18
CA GLY A 243 -3.12 -5.62 -30.13
C GLY A 243 -1.96 -5.96 -29.21
N PHE A 244 -1.59 -5.06 -28.28
CA PHE A 244 -0.66 -5.42 -27.22
C PHE A 244 -1.29 -6.41 -26.24
N ASP A 245 -0.43 -7.26 -25.71
CA ASP A 245 -0.78 -8.35 -24.81
C ASP A 245 -1.20 -7.85 -23.40
N ALA A 246 -1.92 -8.67 -22.64
CA ALA A 246 -2.61 -8.29 -21.40
C ALA A 246 -1.70 -7.65 -20.32
N TRP A 247 -0.42 -7.99 -20.30
CA TRP A 247 0.56 -7.44 -19.36
C TRP A 247 0.82 -5.95 -19.53
N ILE A 248 0.51 -5.38 -20.71
CA ILE A 248 0.75 -3.97 -21.01
C ILE A 248 0.01 -3.05 -20.05
N VAL A 249 -1.16 -3.46 -19.58
CA VAL A 249 -1.99 -2.76 -18.59
C VAL A 249 -1.22 -2.46 -17.31
N PHE A 250 -0.47 -3.44 -16.81
CA PHE A 250 0.31 -3.29 -15.58
C PHE A 250 1.59 -2.47 -15.81
N VAL A 251 2.15 -2.50 -17.01
CA VAL A 251 3.29 -1.64 -17.38
C VAL A 251 2.85 -0.18 -17.48
N VAL A 252 1.70 0.10 -18.12
CA VAL A 252 1.10 1.44 -18.14
C VAL A 252 0.84 1.92 -16.70
N HIS A 253 0.24 1.08 -15.86
CA HIS A 253 0.03 1.42 -14.45
C HIS A 253 1.35 1.74 -13.72
N LEU A 254 2.40 0.94 -13.92
CA LEU A 254 3.72 1.20 -13.33
C LEU A 254 4.31 2.55 -13.77
N ILE A 255 4.25 2.86 -15.06
CA ILE A 255 4.73 4.15 -15.58
C ILE A 255 3.93 5.31 -14.99
N MET A 256 2.60 5.21 -14.97
CA MET A 256 1.74 6.26 -14.40
C MET A 256 1.96 6.41 -12.90
N GLU A 257 2.30 5.34 -12.17
CA GLU A 257 2.64 5.40 -10.75
C GLU A 257 3.98 6.15 -10.53
N VAL A 258 4.98 5.98 -11.41
CA VAL A 258 6.22 6.77 -11.37
C VAL A 258 5.96 8.26 -11.64
N VAL A 259 5.12 8.56 -12.64
CA VAL A 259 4.72 9.94 -12.95
C VAL A 259 3.96 10.56 -11.78
N ALA A 260 3.00 9.82 -11.20
CA ALA A 260 2.25 10.24 -10.03
C ALA A 260 3.20 10.48 -8.84
N GLN A 261 4.16 9.59 -8.60
CA GLN A 261 5.11 9.74 -7.52
C GLN A 261 5.97 11.00 -7.67
N THR A 262 6.39 11.33 -8.89
CA THR A 262 7.12 12.57 -9.17
C THR A 262 6.29 13.80 -8.84
N ALA A 263 5.00 13.80 -9.20
CA ALA A 263 4.06 14.85 -8.82
C ALA A 263 3.86 14.92 -7.30
N ARG A 264 3.70 13.77 -6.62
CA ARG A 264 3.53 13.68 -5.17
C ARG A 264 4.69 14.32 -4.43
N ILE A 265 5.94 14.03 -4.82
CA ILE A 265 7.13 14.60 -4.18
C ILE A 265 7.18 16.12 -4.41
N THR A 266 6.97 16.56 -5.65
CA THR A 266 7.04 17.99 -6.01
C THR A 266 5.99 18.82 -5.28
N ILE A 267 4.75 18.33 -5.23
CA ILE A 267 3.63 19.01 -4.54
C ILE A 267 3.86 18.98 -3.02
N SER A 268 4.26 17.83 -2.46
CA SER A 268 4.50 17.72 -1.01
C SER A 268 5.65 18.61 -0.53
N SER A 269 6.72 18.73 -1.32
CA SER A 269 7.83 19.65 -1.05
C SER A 269 7.33 21.09 -0.90
N ARG A 270 6.45 21.55 -1.81
CA ARG A 270 5.85 22.89 -1.76
C ARG A 270 4.87 23.08 -0.60
N LEU A 271 4.09 22.06 -0.27
CA LEU A 271 3.05 22.15 0.77
C LEU A 271 3.59 22.03 2.19
N VAL A 272 4.57 21.16 2.40
CA VAL A 272 5.15 20.80 3.71
C VAL A 272 6.48 21.53 3.95
N GLY A 273 7.10 22.08 2.91
CA GLY A 273 8.25 22.99 3.00
C GLY A 273 9.62 22.30 3.10
N PHE A 274 9.75 21.02 2.74
CA PHE A 274 11.06 20.37 2.62
C PHE A 274 11.68 20.63 1.25
N LEU A 275 13.01 20.63 1.17
CA LEU A 275 13.73 20.83 -0.10
C LEU A 275 13.61 19.58 -0.99
N LEU A 276 13.19 19.77 -2.23
CA LEU A 276 13.07 18.69 -3.22
C LEU A 276 14.40 17.96 -3.43
N HIS A 277 15.49 18.72 -3.50
CA HIS A 277 16.84 18.16 -3.67
C HIS A 277 17.21 17.19 -2.53
N ASP A 278 16.89 17.55 -1.29
CA ASP A 278 17.17 16.71 -0.13
C ASP A 278 16.36 15.42 -0.16
N TYR A 279 15.08 15.48 -0.55
CA TYR A 279 14.26 14.28 -0.71
C TYR A 279 14.83 13.35 -1.78
N ILE A 280 15.21 13.89 -2.94
CA ILE A 280 15.80 13.09 -4.02
C ILE A 280 17.09 12.43 -3.54
N LYS A 281 18.01 13.18 -2.92
CA LYS A 281 19.32 12.69 -2.50
C LYS A 281 19.25 11.74 -1.30
N LEU A 282 18.49 12.11 -0.27
CA LEU A 282 18.44 11.37 1.00
C LEU A 282 17.42 10.23 0.99
N VAL A 283 16.45 10.23 0.06
CA VAL A 283 15.44 9.16 -0.05
C VAL A 283 15.61 8.39 -1.35
N LEU A 284 15.35 9.01 -2.51
CA LEU A 284 15.28 8.28 -3.78
C LEU A 284 16.62 7.67 -4.20
N MET A 285 17.71 8.44 -4.19
CA MET A 285 19.03 7.93 -4.57
C MET A 285 19.48 6.83 -3.62
N LYS A 286 19.27 7.00 -2.32
CA LYS A 286 19.57 5.95 -1.33
C LYS A 286 18.78 4.68 -1.59
N ILE A 287 17.49 4.79 -1.88
CA ILE A 287 16.63 3.66 -2.24
C ILE A 287 17.15 2.97 -3.49
N LEU A 288 17.45 3.73 -4.55
CA LEU A 288 17.95 3.18 -5.81
C LEU A 288 19.29 2.45 -5.64
N TYR A 289 20.27 3.05 -4.95
CA TYR A 289 21.55 2.39 -4.70
C TYR A 289 21.42 1.15 -3.82
N THR A 290 20.59 1.21 -2.77
CA THR A 290 20.33 0.05 -1.90
C THR A 290 19.64 -1.06 -2.68
N CYS A 291 18.64 -0.73 -3.49
CA CYS A 291 17.95 -1.69 -4.34
C CYS A 291 18.91 -2.36 -5.32
N PHE A 292 19.76 -1.57 -5.99
CA PHE A 292 20.74 -2.06 -6.95
C PHE A 292 21.76 -3.01 -6.30
N VAL A 293 22.37 -2.61 -5.20
CA VAL A 293 23.37 -3.44 -4.49
C VAL A 293 22.72 -4.68 -3.90
N GLY A 294 21.52 -4.55 -3.30
CA GLY A 294 20.84 -5.67 -2.67
C GLY A 294 20.28 -6.69 -3.67
N SER A 295 19.94 -6.29 -4.89
CA SER A 295 19.44 -7.20 -5.93
C SER A 295 20.54 -7.85 -6.76
N LEU A 296 21.77 -7.34 -6.76
CA LEU A 296 22.84 -7.81 -7.63
C LEU A 296 23.17 -9.30 -7.43
N ILE A 297 23.49 -9.72 -6.19
CA ILE A 297 23.87 -11.12 -5.91
C ILE A 297 22.69 -12.08 -6.16
N PRO A 298 21.47 -11.83 -5.65
CA PRO A 298 20.33 -12.71 -5.90
C PRO A 298 20.01 -12.86 -7.39
N LEU A 299 20.13 -11.77 -8.16
CA LEU A 299 19.85 -11.80 -9.59
C LEU A 299 20.89 -12.61 -10.36
N ILE A 300 22.18 -12.50 -10.01
CA ILE A 300 23.24 -13.35 -10.59
C ILE A 300 22.95 -14.82 -10.29
N LEU A 301 22.61 -15.17 -9.04
CA LEU A 301 22.28 -16.55 -8.68
C LEU A 301 21.07 -17.09 -9.43
N TYR A 302 20.03 -16.27 -9.61
CA TYR A 302 18.84 -16.64 -10.38
C TYR A 302 19.17 -17.02 -11.84
N TRP A 303 20.14 -16.35 -12.46
CA TRP A 303 20.55 -16.68 -13.84
C TRP A 303 21.56 -17.83 -13.92
N CYS A 304 22.36 -18.06 -12.88
CA CYS A 304 23.42 -19.08 -12.89
C CYS A 304 22.95 -20.46 -12.38
N LEU A 305 21.95 -20.51 -11.50
CA LEU A 305 21.48 -21.75 -10.90
C LEU A 305 20.32 -22.35 -11.71
N PRO A 306 20.25 -23.69 -11.83
CA PRO A 306 19.12 -24.35 -12.49
C PRO A 306 17.83 -24.21 -11.67
N GLU A 307 16.67 -24.32 -12.33
CA GLU A 307 15.38 -24.34 -11.63
C GLU A 307 15.27 -25.57 -10.71
N GLY A 308 14.82 -25.36 -9.47
CA GLY A 308 14.64 -26.43 -8.49
C GLY A 308 14.27 -25.95 -7.10
N MET A 309 13.83 -26.87 -6.24
CA MET A 309 13.44 -26.54 -4.86
C MET A 309 14.63 -26.05 -4.01
N ALA A 310 15.82 -26.64 -4.20
CA ALA A 310 17.01 -26.21 -3.49
C ALA A 310 17.43 -24.79 -3.89
N THR A 311 17.36 -24.47 -5.20
CA THR A 311 17.73 -23.16 -5.73
C THR A 311 16.72 -22.09 -5.31
N PHE A 312 15.42 -22.43 -5.24
CA PHE A 312 14.39 -21.59 -4.63
C PHE A 312 14.74 -21.16 -3.20
N PHE A 313 15.11 -22.09 -2.31
CA PHE A 313 15.47 -21.76 -0.93
C PHE A 313 16.75 -20.92 -0.87
N ILE A 314 17.77 -21.26 -1.67
CA ILE A 314 19.03 -20.51 -1.74
C ILE A 314 18.78 -19.07 -2.20
N ILE A 315 18.08 -18.87 -3.33
CA ILE A 315 17.77 -17.55 -3.87
C ILE A 315 16.93 -16.75 -2.88
N SER A 316 15.96 -17.39 -2.22
CA SER A 316 15.12 -16.73 -1.22
C SER A 316 15.93 -16.21 -0.03
N VAL A 317 16.76 -17.06 0.58
CA VAL A 317 17.61 -16.70 1.73
C VAL A 317 18.63 -15.63 1.32
N VAL A 318 19.30 -15.82 0.18
CA VAL A 318 20.30 -14.86 -0.32
C VAL A 318 19.65 -13.51 -0.65
N SER A 319 18.42 -13.49 -1.20
CA SER A 319 17.67 -12.24 -1.45
C SER A 319 17.43 -11.45 -0.17
N VAL A 320 16.99 -12.12 0.89
CA VAL A 320 16.73 -11.50 2.19
C VAL A 320 18.04 -11.00 2.81
N LEU A 321 19.07 -11.84 2.87
CA LEU A 321 20.37 -11.47 3.44
C LEU A 321 21.03 -10.34 2.67
N SER A 322 21.06 -10.42 1.34
CA SER A 322 21.61 -9.37 0.47
C SER A 322 20.87 -8.05 0.64
N SER A 323 19.53 -8.09 0.76
CA SER A 323 18.73 -6.89 1.04
C SER A 323 19.08 -6.27 2.41
N ILE A 324 19.14 -7.08 3.47
CA ILE A 324 19.49 -6.60 4.83
C ILE A 324 20.89 -6.01 4.86
N ILE A 325 21.87 -6.70 4.27
CA ILE A 325 23.27 -6.25 4.19
C ILE A 325 23.34 -4.93 3.42
N SER A 326 22.67 -4.83 2.28
CA SER A 326 22.65 -3.61 1.48
C SER A 326 22.01 -2.45 2.24
N VAL A 327 20.89 -2.68 2.94
CA VAL A 327 20.24 -1.66 3.76
C VAL A 327 21.19 -1.15 4.84
N TYR A 328 21.89 -2.05 5.52
CA TYR A 328 22.80 -1.70 6.61
C TYR A 328 24.01 -0.88 6.15
N PHE A 329 24.67 -1.27 5.04
CA PHE A 329 25.89 -0.60 4.56
C PHE A 329 25.63 0.62 3.66
N VAL A 330 24.54 0.60 2.87
CA VAL A 330 24.26 1.63 1.86
C VAL A 330 23.03 2.48 2.24
N GLY A 331 21.97 1.83 2.75
CA GLY A 331 20.68 2.48 2.97
C GLY A 331 20.62 3.44 4.15
N LEU A 332 21.32 3.14 5.25
CA LEU A 332 21.33 3.95 6.46
C LEU A 332 22.06 5.30 6.25
N THR A 333 21.59 6.36 6.91
CA THR A 333 22.41 7.59 7.10
C THR A 333 23.51 7.33 8.13
N LYS A 334 24.52 8.21 8.19
CA LYS A 334 25.59 8.12 9.19
C LYS A 334 25.04 8.14 10.61
N GLU A 335 24.04 9.00 10.87
CA GLU A 335 23.36 9.09 12.16
C GLU A 335 22.60 7.81 12.50
N GLU A 336 21.86 7.27 11.52
CA GLU A 336 21.12 6.01 11.70
C GLU A 336 22.07 4.86 11.95
N PHE A 337 23.15 4.75 11.19
CA PHE A 337 24.18 3.72 11.36
C PHE A 337 24.77 3.76 12.77
N TYR A 338 25.15 4.96 13.27
CA TYR A 338 25.67 5.10 14.63
C TYR A 338 24.63 4.73 15.70
N TYR A 339 23.37 5.16 15.51
CA TYR A 339 22.28 4.80 16.41
C TYR A 339 22.05 3.28 16.46
N PHE A 340 22.00 2.62 15.31
CA PHE A 340 21.84 1.16 15.21
C PHE A 340 23.00 0.42 15.87
N ASN A 341 24.25 0.83 15.61
CA ASN A 341 25.42 0.18 16.21
C ASN A 341 25.46 0.33 17.71
N ASN A 342 25.16 1.52 18.24
CA ASN A 342 25.05 1.73 19.68
C ASN A 342 23.95 0.88 20.31
N LYS A 343 22.81 0.73 19.61
CA LYS A 343 21.72 -0.11 20.09
C LYS A 343 22.12 -1.59 20.11
N ILE A 344 22.77 -2.09 19.05
CA ILE A 344 23.29 -3.46 18.96
C ILE A 344 24.31 -3.71 20.08
N LEU A 345 25.29 -2.81 20.25
CA LEU A 345 26.27 -2.88 21.33
C LEU A 345 25.61 -2.91 22.72
N SER A 346 24.56 -2.10 22.94
CA SER A 346 23.82 -2.09 24.20
C SER A 346 23.09 -3.41 24.48
N LEU A 347 22.54 -4.05 23.44
CA LEU A 347 21.86 -5.34 23.55
C LEU A 347 22.86 -6.47 23.80
N LEU A 348 24.00 -6.47 23.10
CA LEU A 348 25.08 -7.43 23.31
C LEU A 348 25.66 -7.32 24.73
N ARG A 349 25.85 -6.10 25.24
CA ARG A 349 26.28 -5.88 26.63
C ARG A 349 25.25 -6.42 27.63
N LYS A 350 23.95 -6.21 27.40
CA LYS A 350 22.88 -6.77 28.23
C LYS A 350 22.85 -8.30 28.17
N ALA A 351 22.98 -8.90 26.99
CA ALA A 351 23.04 -10.35 26.83
C ALA A 351 24.27 -10.95 27.52
N ALA A 352 25.43 -10.29 27.42
CA ALA A 352 26.64 -10.70 28.13
C ALA A 352 26.54 -10.55 29.66
N GLN A 353 25.73 -9.61 30.16
CA GLN A 353 25.43 -9.46 31.59
C GLN A 353 24.40 -10.47 32.12
N ILE A 354 23.53 -11.02 31.27
CA ILE A 354 22.56 -12.07 31.65
C ILE A 354 23.25 -13.45 31.71
N ASN A 355 24.34 -13.64 30.97
CA ASN A 355 25.14 -14.87 30.95
C ASN A 355 26.30 -14.88 31.96
N ARG A 356 26.40 -13.89 32.84
CA ARG A 356 27.28 -13.86 34.02
C ARG A 356 26.40 -13.90 35.27
#